data_AF-A0A931FYF9-F1
#
_entry.id   AF-A0A931FYF9-F1
#
_cell.length_a   1.000
_cell.length_b   1.000
_cell.length_c   1.000
_cell.angle_alpha   90.00
_cell.angle_beta   90.00
_cell.angle_gamma   90.00
#
_symmetry.space_group_name_H-M   'P 1'
#
loop_
_entity.id
_entity.type
_entity.pdbx_description
1 polymer ?
#
loop_
_entity_poly.entity_id
_entity_poly.type
_entity_poly.pdbx_seq_one_letter_code
_entity_poly.pdbx_strand_id
1 'polypeptide(L)' 'MGAERIHADDLVGVTWLRAWRSGTATVRFGTTGDGRWVAWHSARGRAYVYWDERAACELGDRWLARGAWAELTDSGMPSP' A
#
# COMPACT_ATOMS: atom_id res chain seq x y z
N MET A 1 -7.16 13.69 9.95
CA MET A 1 -5.78 13.64 9.45
C MET A 1 -5.83 13.52 7.93
N GLY A 2 -5.11 14.40 7.21
CA GLY A 2 -5.17 14.46 5.75
C GLY A 2 -4.25 13.44 5.10
N ALA A 3 -4.73 12.74 4.07
CA ALA A 3 -3.93 11.86 3.23
C ALA A 3 -3.33 12.66 2.08
N GLU A 4 -2.04 12.50 1.81
CA GLU A 4 -1.45 12.98 0.56
C GLU A 4 -1.62 11.92 -0.52
N ARG A 5 -2.12 12.31 -1.69
CA ARG A 5 -2.35 11.38 -2.80
C ARG A 5 -1.19 11.49 -3.78
N ILE A 6 -0.43 10.42 -3.91
CA ILE A 6 0.79 10.37 -4.70
C ILE A 6 0.60 9.34 -5.83
N HIS A 7 1.09 9.65 -7.02
CA HIS A 7 1.10 8.67 -8.11
C HIS A 7 2.08 7.54 -7.77
N ALA A 8 1.77 6.32 -8.21
CA ALA A 8 2.60 5.18 -7.89
C ALA A 8 4.05 5.35 -8.40
N ASP A 9 4.23 6.02 -9.53
CA ASP A 9 5.53 6.31 -10.13
C ASP A 9 6.38 7.30 -9.31
N ASP A 10 5.73 8.11 -8.46
CA ASP A 10 6.40 9.07 -7.58
C ASP A 10 6.75 8.46 -6.21
N LEU A 11 6.41 7.19 -5.96
CA LEU A 11 6.78 6.47 -4.73
C LEU A 11 8.25 6.03 -4.77
N VAL A 12 9.16 6.99 -4.64
CA VAL A 12 10.60 6.70 -4.55
C VAL A 12 10.98 6.44 -3.09
N GLY A 13 11.74 5.37 -2.84
CA GLY A 13 12.28 5.07 -1.50
C GLY A 13 11.27 4.52 -0.50
N VAL A 14 10.24 3.81 -0.96
CA VAL A 14 9.29 3.09 -0.08
C VAL A 14 9.83 1.71 0.27
N THR A 15 9.99 1.45 1.56
CA THR A 15 10.18 0.10 2.10
C THR A 15 8.83 -0.56 2.27
N TRP A 16 8.53 -1.57 1.45
CA TRP A 16 7.27 -2.30 1.53
C TRP A 16 7.35 -3.39 2.59
N LEU A 17 6.32 -3.47 3.42
CA LEU A 17 6.29 -4.32 4.60
C LEU A 17 5.29 -5.47 4.45
N ARG A 18 4.14 -5.19 3.84
CA ARG A 18 3.06 -6.19 3.69
C ARG A 18 2.35 -6.03 2.36
N ALA A 19 1.86 -7.15 1.83
CA ALA A 19 1.12 -7.16 0.58
C ALA A 19 0.02 -8.23 0.60
N TRP A 20 -1.07 -7.94 -0.11
CA TRP A 20 -2.21 -8.82 -0.29
C TRP A 20 -2.58 -8.89 -1.75
N ARG A 21 -3.04 -10.04 -2.21
CA ARG A 21 -3.48 -10.26 -3.59
C ARG A 21 -4.90 -10.81 -3.65
N SER A 22 -5.67 -10.30 -4.61
CA SER A 22 -6.97 -10.86 -5.01
C SER A 22 -7.05 -10.84 -6.54
N GLY A 23 -6.99 -12.01 -7.17
CA GLY A 23 -6.91 -12.12 -8.63
C GLY A 23 -5.70 -11.38 -9.22
N THR A 24 -5.97 -10.33 -10.00
CA THR A 24 -4.96 -9.43 -10.59
C THR A 24 -4.70 -8.16 -9.78
N ALA A 25 -5.46 -7.93 -8.69
CA ALA A 25 -5.30 -6.79 -7.83
C ALA A 25 -4.33 -7.09 -6.68
N THR A 26 -3.53 -6.08 -6.31
CA THR A 26 -2.59 -6.13 -5.20
C THR A 26 -2.77 -4.89 -4.33
N VAL A 27 -2.86 -5.09 -3.02
CA VAL A 27 -2.79 -4.03 -2.00
C VAL A 27 -1.45 -4.16 -1.29
N ARG A 28 -0.79 -3.05 -1.04
CA ARG A 28 0.54 -3.04 -0.42
C ARG A 28 0.65 -1.92 0.59
N PHE A 29 1.39 -2.19 1.65
CA PHE A 29 1.69 -1.24 2.71
C PHE A 29 3.19 -1.16 2.92
N GLY A 30 3.66 0.05 3.17
CA GLY A 30 5.06 0.32 3.38
C GLY A 30 5.28 1.66 4.06
N THR A 31 6.54 2.03 4.17
CA THR A 31 6.97 3.30 4.74
C THR A 31 7.92 4.01 3.80
N THR A 32 7.76 5.31 3.62
CA THR A 32 8.73 6.17 2.95
C THR A 32 9.96 6.39 3.84
N GLY A 33 11.07 6.83 3.25
CA GLY A 33 12.31 7.12 3.99
C GLY A 33 12.19 8.23 5.04
N ASP A 34 11.17 9.09 4.96
CA ASP A 34 10.86 10.13 5.94
C ASP A 34 9.87 9.66 7.04
N GLY A 35 9.56 8.36 7.09
CA GLY A 35 8.76 7.75 8.15
C GLY A 35 7.24 7.83 7.96
N ARG A 36 6.75 8.30 6.81
CA ARG A 36 5.33 8.28 6.48
C ARG A 36 4.89 6.90 6.00
N TRP A 37 3.63 6.56 6.24
CA TRP A 37 3.02 5.29 5.85
C TRP A 37 2.35 5.38 4.49
N VAL A 38 2.50 4.33 3.70
CA VAL A 38 1.98 4.24 2.34
C VAL A 38 0.99 3.10 2.25
N ALA A 39 -0.18 3.36 1.68
CA ALA A 39 -1.12 2.36 1.22
C ALA A 39 -1.29 2.47 -0.30
N TRP A 40 -1.01 1.39 -1.02
CA TRP A 40 -1.09 1.34 -2.48
C TRP A 40 -2.02 0.23 -2.95
N HIS A 41 -2.74 0.50 -4.04
CA HIS A 41 -3.66 -0.45 -4.66
C HIS A 41 -3.45 -0.47 -6.18
N SER A 42 -3.05 -1.63 -6.73
CA SER A 42 -2.68 -1.77 -8.15
C SER A 42 -3.81 -1.38 -9.10
N ALA A 43 -5.02 -1.91 -8.89
CA ALA A 43 -6.17 -1.61 -9.76
C ALA A 43 -6.63 -0.15 -9.73
N ARG A 44 -6.18 0.65 -8.75
CA ARG A 44 -6.50 2.08 -8.67
C ARG A 44 -5.37 2.96 -9.21
N GLY A 45 -4.18 2.39 -9.46
CA GLY A 45 -3.00 3.10 -9.95
C GLY A 45 -2.54 4.24 -9.04
N ARG A 46 -2.89 4.21 -7.75
CA ARG A 46 -2.66 5.33 -6.81
C ARG A 46 -2.14 4.83 -5.48
N ALA A 47 -1.26 5.64 -4.90
CA ALA A 47 -0.79 5.51 -3.54
C ALA A 47 -1.37 6.62 -2.67
N TYR A 48 -1.54 6.31 -1.40
CA TYR A 48 -1.94 7.28 -0.39
C TYR A 48 -0.89 7.26 0.70
N VAL A 49 -0.35 8.43 1.01
CA VAL A 49 0.67 8.62 2.02
C VAL A 49 0.04 9.30 3.23
N TYR A 50 0.33 8.74 4.39
CA TYR A 50 -0.22 9.08 5.69
C TYR A 50 0.91 9.35 6.66
N TRP A 51 0.70 10.29 7.58
CA TRP A 51 1.64 10.50 8.68
C TRP A 51 1.57 9.40 9.73
N ASP A 52 0.48 8.61 9.72
CA ASP A 52 0.21 7.61 10.73
C ASP A 52 -0.12 6.25 10.09
N GLU A 53 0.39 5.18 10.72
CA GLU A 53 0.15 3.79 10.31
C GLU A 53 -1.33 3.47 10.28
N ARG A 54 -2.05 3.91 11.30
CA ARG A 54 -3.45 3.59 11.52
C ARG A 54 -4.32 4.03 10.34
N ALA A 55 -4.13 5.23 9.80
CA ALA A 55 -4.91 5.76 8.70
C ALA A 55 -4.58 5.05 7.38
N ALA A 56 -3.31 4.64 7.19
CA ALA A 56 -2.93 3.79 6.07
C ALA A 56 -3.65 2.43 6.18
N CYS A 57 -3.57 1.77 7.34
CA CYS A 57 -4.26 0.51 7.64
C CYS A 57 -5.79 0.62 7.47
N GLU A 58 -6.44 1.65 8.01
CA GLU A 58 -7.88 1.87 7.87
C GLU A 58 -8.30 2.05 6.40
N LEU A 59 -7.47 2.67 5.56
CA LEU A 59 -7.74 2.71 4.12
C LEU A 59 -7.60 1.33 3.48
N GLY A 60 -6.53 0.61 3.79
CA GLY A 60 -6.30 -0.69 3.19
C GLY A 60 -7.29 -1.75 3.68
N ASP A 61 -7.70 -1.75 4.94
CA ASP A 61 -8.77 -2.60 5.47
C ASP A 61 -10.08 -2.41 4.70
N ARG A 62 -10.40 -1.17 4.31
CA ARG A 62 -11.56 -0.89 3.44
C ARG A 62 -11.41 -1.44 2.03
N TRP A 63 -10.19 -1.60 1.52
CA TRP A 63 -9.95 -2.29 0.25
C TRP A 63 -10.05 -3.81 0.42
N LEU A 64 -9.48 -4.32 1.50
CA LEU A 64 -9.49 -5.75 1.83
C LEU A 64 -10.91 -6.26 2.11
N ALA A 65 -11.77 -5.47 2.76
CA ALA A 65 -13.16 -5.83 3.04
C ALA A 65 -14.03 -6.09 1.79
N ARG A 66 -13.58 -5.70 0.60
CA ARG A 66 -14.36 -5.80 -0.65
C ARG A 66 -14.04 -7.05 -1.49
N GLY A 67 -13.21 -7.97 -0.99
CA GLY A 67 -12.85 -9.16 -1.76
C GLY A 67 -12.22 -10.27 -0.92
N ALA A 68 -11.94 -11.39 -1.57
CA ALA A 68 -11.14 -12.46 -1.00
C ALA A 68 -9.66 -12.14 -1.24
N TRP A 69 -8.98 -11.66 -0.20
CA TRP A 69 -7.56 -11.31 -0.26
C TRP A 69 -6.72 -12.35 0.47
N ALA A 70 -5.65 -12.79 -0.16
CA ALA A 70 -4.63 -13.62 0.46
C ALA A 70 -3.39 -12.78 0.75
N GLU A 71 -2.86 -12.88 1.96
CA GLU A 71 -1.59 -12.24 2.31
C GLU A 71 -0.45 -12.91 1.52
N LEU A 72 0.42 -12.08 0.95
CA LEU A 72 1.64 -12.53 0.31
C LEU A 72 2.71 -12.59 1.40
N THR A 73 2.99 -13.81 1.89
CA THR A 73 3.98 -14.07 2.95
C THR A 73 5.42 -13.94 2.49
N ASP A 74 5.64 -13.87 1.18
CA ASP A 74 6.93 -13.54 0.60
C ASP A 74 6.91 -12.06 0.20
N SER A 75 7.98 -11.35 0.51
CA SER A 75 8.26 -9.97 0.13
C SER A 75 8.46 -9.84 -1.39
N GLY A 76 7.60 -10.48 -2.20
CA GLY A 76 7.60 -10.62 -3.65
C GLY A 76 7.37 -9.31 -4.40
N MET A 77 8.10 -8.29 -3.97
CA MET A 77 8.56 -7.20 -4.80
C MET A 77 9.41 -7.75 -5.92
N PRO A 78 9.13 -7.45 -7.19
CA PRO A 78 10.22 -7.37 -8.14
C PRO A 78 11.24 -6.34 -7.59
N SER A 79 12.49 -6.77 -7.45
CA SER A 79 13.65 -5.88 -7.26
C SER A 79 13.70 -4.84 -8.39
N PRO A 80 14.25 -3.62 -8.12
CA PRO A 80 14.19 -2.47 -9.03
C PRO A 80 14.66 -2.77 -10.45
#